data_AF-A0A6L8HWU4-F1
#
_entry.id   AF-A0A6L8HWU4-F1
#
_cell.length_a   1.000
_cell.length_b   1.000
_cell.length_c   1.000
_cell.angle_alpha   90.00
_cell.angle_beta   90.00
_cell.angle_gamma   90.00
#
_symmetry.space_group_name_H-M   'P 1'
#
loop_
_entity.id
_entity.type
_entity.pdbx_description
1 polymer ?
#
loop_
_entity_poly.entity_id
_entity_poly.type
_entity_poly.pdbx_seq_one_letter_code
_entity_poly.pdbx_strand_id
1 'polypeptide(L)'
;MIVLLEEQESWSLMMLVSAVAIDNADISFEGKEAIRRWRSDHQEGSPELEALTEALNGRLNAAIDEKLMRRVKSKGRYETVRR
;
A
#
# COMPACT_ATOMS: atom_id res chain seq x y z
N MET A 1 13.49 1.13 -8.59
CA MET A 1 12.88 -0.11 -8.09
C MET A 1 11.39 0.08 -8.28
N ILE A 2 10.73 -0.82 -8.99
CA ILE A 2 9.29 -0.71 -9.29
C ILE A 2 8.60 -1.80 -8.49
N VAL A 3 7.57 -1.42 -7.74
CA VAL A 3 6.63 -2.34 -7.09
C VAL A 3 5.45 -2.52 -8.04
N LEU A 4 5.13 -3.78 -8.32
CA LEU A 4 3.95 -4.15 -9.10
C LEU A 4 3.33 -5.36 -8.42
N LEU A 5 2.39 -5.10 -7.53
CA LEU A 5 1.58 -6.10 -6.85
C LEU A 5 0.52 -6.62 -7.80
N GLU A 6 0.34 -7.94 -7.82
CA GLU A 6 -0.85 -8.59 -8.33
C GLU A 6 -2.03 -8.41 -7.34
N GLU A 7 -3.26 -8.66 -7.79
CA GLU A 7 -4.46 -8.54 -6.95
C GLU A 7 -4.38 -9.40 -5.68
N GLN A 8 -3.86 -10.62 -5.80
CA GLN A 8 -3.71 -11.55 -4.66
C GLN A 8 -2.70 -11.05 -3.63
N GLU A 9 -1.63 -10.40 -4.09
CA GLU A 9 -0.63 -9.79 -3.21
C GLU A 9 -1.20 -8.55 -2.51
N SER A 10 -1.97 -7.74 -3.25
CA SER A 10 -2.68 -6.58 -2.71
C SER A 10 -3.75 -6.97 -1.69
N TRP A 11 -4.50 -8.04 -1.96
CA TRP A 11 -5.45 -8.63 -1.03
C TRP A 11 -4.77 -9.12 0.24
N SER A 12 -3.65 -9.84 0.10
CA SER A 12 -2.86 -10.33 1.23
C SER A 12 -2.34 -9.18 2.10
N LEU A 13 -1.84 -8.11 1.48
CA LEU A 13 -1.39 -6.90 2.17
C LEU A 13 -2.55 -6.22 2.91
N MET A 14 -3.69 -6.06 2.23
CA MET A 14 -4.93 -5.51 2.82
C MET A 14 -5.35 -6.30 4.06
N MET A 15 -5.39 -7.63 3.97
CA MET A 15 -5.79 -8.50 5.07
C MET A 15 -4.84 -8.36 6.26
N LEU A 16 -3.53 -8.30 6.02
CA LEU A 16 -2.53 -8.10 7.07
C LEU A 16 -2.68 -6.74 7.77
N VAL A 17 -2.72 -5.65 6.99
CA VAL A 17 -2.78 -4.29 7.54
C VAL A 17 -4.08 -4.07 8.32
N SER A 18 -5.20 -4.54 7.79
CA SER A 18 -6.50 -4.42 8.46
C SER A 18 -6.58 -5.27 9.73
N ALA A 19 -5.96 -6.45 9.78
CA ALA A 19 -5.87 -7.24 11.00
C ALA A 19 -5.07 -6.51 12.08
N VAL A 20 -3.90 -5.97 11.73
CA VAL A 20 -3.08 -5.17 12.65
C VAL A 20 -3.86 -3.96 13.17
N ALA A 21 -4.63 -3.28 12.31
CA ALA A 21 -5.47 -2.16 12.72
C ALA A 21 -6.56 -2.59 13.71
N ILE A 22 -7.31 -3.65 13.41
CA ILE A 22 -8.39 -4.16 14.28
C ILE A 22 -7.87 -4.57 15.67
N ASP A 23 -6.68 -5.15 15.72
CA ASP A 23 -6.12 -5.73 16.94
C ASP A 23 -5.33 -4.72 17.79
N ASN A 24 -4.66 -3.75 17.15
CA ASN A 24 -3.69 -2.88 17.84
C ASN A 24 -4.04 -1.40 17.85
N ALA A 25 -4.88 -0.93 16.91
CA ALA A 25 -5.41 0.41 17.02
C ALA A 25 -6.65 0.32 17.91
N ASP A 26 -6.74 1.17 18.93
CA ASP A 26 -7.86 1.25 19.88
C ASP A 26 -9.13 1.77 19.19
N ILE A 27 -9.60 1.02 18.19
CA ILE A 27 -10.72 1.32 17.32
C ILE A 27 -12.00 0.88 18.02
N SER A 28 -13.05 1.71 17.91
CA SER A 28 -14.38 1.37 18.41
C SER A 28 -14.91 0.08 17.77
N PHE A 29 -15.88 -0.55 18.44
CA PHE A 29 -16.56 -1.72 17.88
C PHE A 29 -17.15 -1.46 16.48
N GLU A 30 -17.81 -0.32 16.31
CA GLU A 30 -18.37 0.11 15.02
C GLU A 30 -17.29 0.25 13.94
N GLY A 31 -16.13 0.83 14.29
CA GLY A 31 -15.01 0.95 13.36
C GLY A 31 -14.43 -0.42 12.96
N LYS A 32 -14.37 -1.38 13.89
CA LYS A 32 -13.95 -2.76 13.58
C LYS A 32 -14.93 -3.44 12.62
N GLU A 33 -16.24 -3.27 12.82
CA GLU A 33 -17.26 -3.77 11.91
C GLU A 33 -17.19 -3.11 10.53
N ALA A 34 -16.94 -1.80 10.46
CA ALA A 34 -16.74 -1.09 9.20
C ALA A 34 -15.54 -1.64 8.42
N ILE A 35 -14.42 -1.92 9.08
CA ILE A 35 -13.25 -2.56 8.45
C ILE A 35 -13.61 -3.98 7.97
N ARG A 36 -14.32 -4.77 8.78
CA ARG A 36 -14.75 -6.13 8.37
C ARG A 36 -15.63 -6.09 7.12
N ARG A 37 -16.58 -5.15 7.06
CA ARG A 37 -17.44 -4.91 5.90
C ARG A 37 -16.64 -4.48 4.68
N TRP A 38 -15.75 -3.51 4.84
CA TRP A 38 -14.88 -3.04 3.78
C TRP A 38 -14.04 -4.18 3.16
N ARG A 39 -13.48 -5.08 3.98
CA ARG A 39 -12.77 -6.29 3.49
C ARG A 39 -13.68 -7.22 2.68
N SER A 40 -14.95 -7.37 3.08
CA SER A 40 -15.88 -8.22 2.34
C SER A 40 -16.27 -7.64 0.97
N ASP A 41 -16.14 -6.33 0.79
CA ASP A 41 -16.37 -5.68 -0.50
C ASP A 41 -15.15 -5.83 -1.43
N HIS A 42 -13.95 -6.05 -0.88
CA HIS A 42 -12.67 -6.21 -1.62
C HIS A 42 -12.25 -7.68 -1.74
N GLN A 43 -13.15 -8.54 -2.18
CA GLN A 43 -12.84 -9.96 -2.43
C GLN A 43 -12.01 -10.15 -3.71
N GLU A 44 -11.38 -11.31 -3.88
CA GLU A 44 -10.64 -11.63 -5.10
C GLU A 44 -11.55 -11.50 -6.34
N GLY A 45 -11.05 -10.79 -7.38
CA GLY A 45 -11.80 -10.51 -8.60
C GLY A 45 -12.89 -9.43 -8.48
N SER A 46 -12.99 -8.75 -7.32
CA SER A 46 -13.88 -7.59 -7.19
C SER A 46 -13.29 -6.34 -7.86
N PRO A 47 -14.10 -5.48 -8.49
CA PRO A 47 -13.65 -4.18 -9.00
C PRO A 47 -12.99 -3.31 -7.93
N GLU A 48 -13.44 -3.44 -6.69
CA GLU A 48 -12.89 -2.75 -5.52
C GLU A 48 -11.45 -3.18 -5.23
N LEU A 49 -11.15 -4.48 -5.34
CA LEU A 49 -9.78 -4.99 -5.17
C LEU A 49 -8.88 -4.59 -6.33
N GLU A 50 -9.37 -4.60 -7.57
CA GLU A 50 -8.62 -4.12 -8.74
C GLU A 50 -8.22 -2.65 -8.56
N ALA A 51 -9.18 -1.80 -8.19
CA ALA A 51 -8.94 -0.38 -7.92
C ALA A 51 -7.97 -0.16 -6.74
N LEU A 52 -8.09 -0.97 -5.68
CA LEU A 52 -7.15 -0.95 -4.56
C LEU A 52 -5.73 -1.33 -4.99
N THR A 53 -5.60 -2.34 -5.85
CA THR A 53 -4.32 -2.82 -6.39
C THR A 53 -3.61 -1.74 -7.19
N GLU A 54 -4.34 -1.07 -8.10
CA GLU A 54 -3.80 0.06 -8.86
C GLU A 54 -3.35 1.20 -7.92
N ALA A 55 -4.19 1.54 -6.93
CA ALA A 55 -3.88 2.59 -5.96
C ALA A 55 -2.65 2.25 -5.10
N LEU A 56 -2.53 1.02 -4.61
CA LEU A 56 -1.39 0.55 -3.83
C LEU A 56 -0.09 0.64 -4.63
N ASN A 57 -0.11 0.14 -5.87
CA ASN A 57 1.04 0.21 -6.76
C ASN A 57 1.47 1.66 -7.02
N GLY A 58 0.53 2.55 -7.35
CA GLY A 58 0.83 3.96 -7.55
C GLY A 58 1.43 4.63 -6.30
N ARG A 59 0.83 4.40 -5.13
CA ARG A 59 1.28 4.99 -3.86
C ARG A 59 2.63 4.45 -3.39
N LEU A 60 2.87 3.15 -3.51
CA LEU A 60 4.13 2.53 -3.10
C LEU A 60 5.28 3.01 -3.99
N ASN A 61 5.09 3.03 -5.30
CA ASN A 61 6.10 3.56 -6.22
C ASN A 61 6.38 5.04 -5.94
N ALA A 62 5.35 5.88 -5.77
CA ALA A 62 5.54 7.28 -5.45
C ALA A 62 6.31 7.49 -4.12
N ALA A 63 5.99 6.70 -3.09
CA ALA A 63 6.68 6.78 -1.79
C ALA A 63 8.13 6.27 -1.87
N ILE A 64 8.39 5.23 -2.65
CA ILE A 64 9.73 4.72 -2.93
C ILE A 64 10.53 5.77 -3.69
N ASP A 65 9.95 6.36 -4.74
CA ASP A 65 10.57 7.41 -5.52
C ASP A 65 10.85 8.63 -4.65
N GLU A 66 9.94 9.09 -3.79
CA GLU A 66 10.23 10.21 -2.89
C GLU A 66 11.41 9.88 -1.95
N LYS A 67 11.46 8.68 -1.38
CA LYS A 67 12.52 8.26 -0.46
C LYS A 67 13.86 8.04 -1.17
N LEU A 68 13.85 7.55 -2.41
CA LEU A 68 15.07 7.20 -3.16
C LEU A 68 15.55 8.33 -4.08
N MET A 69 14.68 9.14 -4.67
CA MET A 69 14.99 10.30 -5.53
C MET A 69 15.43 11.54 -4.74
N ARG A 70 15.34 11.54 -3.39
CA ARG A 70 16.19 12.43 -2.57
C ARG A 70 17.69 12.22 -2.82
N ARG A 71 18.09 11.14 -3.52
CA ARG A 71 19.41 11.02 -4.18
C ARG A 71 19.33 11.61 -5.59
N VAL A 72 19.72 12.87 -5.69
CA VAL A 72 19.59 13.74 -6.87
C VAL A 72 20.41 13.23 -8.07
N LYS A 73 19.84 13.35 -9.28
CA LYS A 73 20.60 13.28 -10.54
C LYS A 73 21.25 14.64 -10.80
N SER A 74 22.56 14.75 -10.57
CA SER A 74 23.36 15.95 -10.92
C SER A 74 24.30 15.63 -12.08
N LYS A 75 24.20 16.40 -13.18
CA LYS A 75 25.17 16.47 -14.29
C LYS A 75 25.82 15.14 -14.73
N GLY A 76 25.00 14.11 -15.00
CA GLY A 76 25.48 12.87 -15.63
C GLY A 76 26.24 11.89 -14.73
N ARG A 77 26.30 12.12 -13.40
CA ARG A 77 26.70 11.10 -12.42
C ARG A 77 25.58 10.84 -11.42
N TYR A 78 25.34 9.56 -11.13
CA TYR A 78 24.44 9.15 -10.06
C TYR A 78 25.18 9.32 -8.73
N GLU A 79 24.93 10.41 -8.02
CA GLU A 79 25.45 10.57 -6.67
C GLU A 79 24.39 10.21 -5.64
N THR A 80 24.72 9.20 -4.85
CA THR A 80 24.00 8.88 -3.64
C THR A 80 24.35 9.93 -2.60
N VAL A 81 23.49 10.93 -2.42
CA VAL A 81 23.58 11.79 -1.22
C VAL A 81 23.16 10.91 -0.04
N ARG A 82 24.15 10.36 0.66
CA ARG A 82 24.01 9.80 2.00
C ARG A 82 24.38 10.91 2.98
N ARG A 83 23.56 11.09 4.00
CA ARG A 83 24.05 11.67 5.25
C ARG A 83 24.99 10.66 5.91
#